data_AF-A0A3B9CSU5-F1
#
_entry.id   AF-A0A3B9CSU5-F1
#
_cell.length_a   1.000
_cell.length_b   1.000
_cell.length_c   1.000
_cell.angle_alpha   90.00
_cell.angle_beta   90.00
_cell.angle_gamma   90.00
#
_symmetry.space_group_name_H-M   'P 1'
#
loop_
_entity.id
_entity.type
_entity.pdbx_description
1 polymer ?
#
loop_
_entity_poly.entity_id
_entity_poly.type
_entity_poly.pdbx_seq_one_letter_code
_entity_poly.pdbx_strand_id
1 'polypeptide(L)'
;EAALNACRAALAIREQFAKAQVDPDSPLANFETSIGIAHGRAVAGKIGTREQVKVTVFGPVVNLASRLEGMTRQLHVPILIDDKLDALIRADSTGFEGRIRRLLKVLPYGMDNELTVSELVPPESVMPQLSSQHLADFEQGVESFIDGDWQAAWRFLHNMPADDRAQDFLALQITQHGRTAPSDWDGIVRIRKKG
;
A
#
# COMPACT_ATOMS: atom_id res chain seq x y z
N GLU A 1 9.30 -17.00 6.33
CA GLU A 1 10.63 -16.38 6.20
C GLU A 1 10.81 -15.57 4.91
N ALA A 2 10.74 -16.16 3.71
CA ALA A 2 10.98 -15.42 2.46
C ALA A 2 10.07 -14.18 2.25
N ALA A 3 8.79 -14.28 2.61
CA ALA A 3 7.85 -13.15 2.54
C ALA A 3 8.28 -11.98 3.45
N LEU A 4 8.64 -12.25 4.70
CA LEU A 4 9.12 -11.24 5.64
C LEU A 4 10.45 -10.62 5.18
N ASN A 5 11.35 -11.41 4.58
CA ASN A 5 12.59 -10.89 4.02
C ASN A 5 12.33 -9.93 2.85
N ALA A 6 11.32 -10.19 2.01
CA ALA A 6 10.90 -9.24 0.98
C ALA A 6 10.39 -7.92 1.59
N CYS A 7 9.61 -7.99 2.68
CA CYS A 7 9.15 -6.82 3.41
C CYS A 7 10.31 -6.03 4.03
N ARG A 8 11.28 -6.70 4.66
CA ARG A 8 12.50 -6.07 5.19
C ARG A 8 13.30 -5.37 4.11
N ALA A 9 13.47 -6.02 2.95
CA ALA A 9 14.15 -5.43 1.81
C ALA A 9 13.43 -4.17 1.31
N ALA A 10 12.09 -4.20 1.21
CA ALA A 10 11.31 -3.03 0.80
C ALA A 10 11.42 -1.86 1.79
N LEU A 11 11.36 -2.14 3.10
CA LEU A 11 11.58 -1.14 4.15
C LEU A 11 12.98 -0.53 4.08
N ALA A 12 14.02 -1.36 3.87
CA ALA A 12 15.39 -0.89 3.72
C ALA A 12 15.57 -0.03 2.47
N ILE A 13 14.98 -0.41 1.33
CA ILE A 13 15.00 0.41 0.10
C ILE A 13 14.35 1.77 0.36
N ARG A 14 13.16 1.78 0.96
CA ARG A 14 12.45 3.02 1.33
C ARG A 14 13.32 3.90 2.22
N GLU A 15 13.97 3.33 3.23
CA GLU A 15 14.82 4.10 4.14
C GLU A 15 16.00 4.76 3.41
N GLN A 16 16.65 4.04 2.50
CA GLN A 16 17.76 4.60 1.71
C GLN A 16 17.30 5.75 0.79
N PHE A 17 16.14 5.60 0.14
CA PHE A 17 15.60 6.68 -0.69
C PHE A 17 15.14 7.88 0.16
N ALA A 18 14.53 7.66 1.33
CA ALA A 18 14.16 8.75 2.24
C ALA A 18 15.40 9.54 2.72
N LYS A 19 16.49 8.85 3.05
CA LYS A 19 17.79 9.48 3.38
C LYS A 19 18.35 10.29 2.21
N ALA A 20 18.22 9.77 0.99
CA ALA A 20 18.71 10.45 -0.20
C ALA A 20 17.85 11.66 -0.60
N GLN A 21 16.56 11.68 -0.28
CA GLN A 21 15.65 12.81 -0.55
C GLN A 21 15.95 14.04 0.32
N VAL A 22 16.41 13.83 1.56
CA VAL A 22 16.74 14.94 2.47
C VAL A 22 18.12 15.54 2.21
N ASP A 23 18.93 14.91 1.36
CA ASP A 23 20.25 15.39 0.93
C ASP A 23 20.12 16.13 -0.41
N PRO A 24 20.23 17.47 -0.45
CA PRO A 24 20.08 18.25 -1.68
C PRO A 24 21.16 17.95 -2.73
N ASP A 25 22.31 17.45 -2.32
CA ASP A 25 23.44 17.12 -3.20
C ASP A 25 23.33 15.70 -3.78
N SER A 26 22.38 14.90 -3.28
CA SER A 26 22.12 13.57 -3.79
C SER A 26 21.49 13.63 -5.19
N PRO A 27 21.97 12.81 -6.15
CA PRO A 27 21.30 12.66 -7.45
C PRO A 27 19.88 12.09 -7.33
N LEU A 28 19.50 11.60 -6.14
CA LEU A 28 18.19 11.04 -5.82
C LEU A 28 17.30 11.97 -5.00
N ALA A 29 17.69 13.24 -4.78
CA ALA A 29 16.95 14.19 -3.95
C ALA A 29 15.46 14.33 -4.34
N ASN A 30 15.14 14.17 -5.63
CA ASN A 30 13.79 14.29 -6.19
C ASN A 30 13.19 12.95 -6.64
N PHE A 31 13.76 11.81 -6.21
CA PHE A 31 13.27 10.48 -6.58
C PHE A 31 12.41 9.88 -5.48
N GLU A 32 11.18 9.52 -5.82
CA GLU A 32 10.30 8.71 -4.96
C GLU A 32 10.41 7.22 -5.34
N THR A 33 10.32 6.33 -4.34
CA THR A 33 10.28 4.89 -4.57
C THR A 33 8.84 4.38 -4.50
N SER A 34 8.49 3.46 -5.40
CA SER A 34 7.19 2.78 -5.43
C SER A 34 7.42 1.28 -5.46
N ILE A 35 6.83 0.57 -4.51
CA ILE A 35 7.01 -0.87 -4.34
C ILE A 35 5.64 -1.52 -4.15
N GLY A 36 5.36 -2.55 -4.95
CA GLY A 36 4.21 -3.42 -4.77
C GLY A 36 4.66 -4.85 -4.47
N ILE A 37 4.16 -5.43 -3.37
CA ILE A 37 4.50 -6.80 -2.96
C ILE A 37 3.22 -7.62 -2.88
N ALA A 38 3.14 -8.68 -3.66
CA ALA A 38 2.03 -9.63 -3.61
C ALA A 38 2.53 -11.02 -3.19
N HIS A 39 1.70 -11.77 -2.47
CA HIS A 39 2.02 -13.10 -2.01
C HIS A 39 1.11 -14.16 -2.64
N GLY A 40 1.70 -15.17 -3.27
CA GLY A 40 0.93 -16.21 -3.94
C GLY A 40 1.75 -17.14 -4.81
N ARG A 41 1.04 -18.09 -5.43
CA ARG A 41 1.65 -19.08 -6.32
C ARG A 41 2.07 -18.43 -7.64
N ALA A 42 3.29 -18.73 -8.04
CA ALA A 42 3.85 -18.36 -9.33
C ALA A 42 4.63 -19.55 -9.94
N VAL A 43 4.88 -19.49 -11.23
CA VAL A 43 5.68 -20.46 -11.98
C VAL A 43 6.96 -19.77 -12.44
N ALA A 44 8.12 -20.28 -12.04
CA ALA A 44 9.40 -19.85 -12.57
C ALA A 44 9.76 -20.70 -13.79
N GLY A 45 10.18 -20.07 -14.89
CA GLY A 45 10.46 -20.78 -16.13
C GLY A 45 11.47 -20.05 -17.02
N LYS A 46 12.05 -20.82 -17.94
CA LYS A 46 12.91 -20.30 -19.01
C LYS A 46 12.03 -19.91 -20.19
N ILE A 47 12.12 -18.66 -20.64
CA ILE A 47 11.47 -18.17 -21.86
C ILE A 47 12.54 -17.67 -22.83
N GLY A 48 12.33 -17.95 -24.12
CA GLY A 48 13.18 -17.48 -25.21
C GLY A 48 13.66 -18.63 -26.11
N THR A 49 14.36 -18.26 -27.17
CA THR A 49 15.03 -19.23 -28.05
C THR A 49 16.25 -19.82 -27.35
N ARG A 50 16.82 -20.91 -27.88
CA ARG A 50 18.04 -21.54 -27.32
C ARG A 50 19.20 -20.55 -27.11
N GLU A 51 19.28 -19.52 -27.94
CA GLU A 51 20.34 -18.51 -27.92
C GLU A 51 20.04 -17.31 -26.99
N GLN A 52 18.78 -17.11 -26.56
CA GLN A 52 18.38 -16.00 -25.68
C GLN A 52 17.40 -16.46 -24.58
N VAL A 53 17.84 -17.40 -23.74
CA VAL A 53 17.04 -17.88 -22.61
C VAL A 53 17.09 -16.87 -21.45
N LYS A 54 15.93 -16.37 -21.03
CA LYS A 54 15.74 -15.60 -19.79
C LYS A 54 14.95 -16.44 -18.78
N VAL A 55 15.40 -16.47 -17.53
CA VAL A 55 14.61 -17.01 -16.42
C VAL A 55 13.69 -15.91 -15.93
N THR A 56 12.39 -16.21 -15.81
CA THR A 56 11.38 -15.25 -15.38
C THR A 56 10.25 -15.98 -14.65
N VAL A 57 9.42 -15.21 -13.94
CA VAL A 57 8.35 -15.69 -13.08
C VAL A 57 7.01 -15.24 -13.64
N PHE A 58 6.04 -16.15 -13.65
CA PHE A 58 4.70 -15.94 -14.21
C PHE A 58 3.60 -16.29 -13.21
N GLY A 59 2.48 -15.61 -13.35
CA GLY A 59 1.24 -15.96 -12.66
C GLY A 59 0.45 -14.71 -12.24
N PRO A 60 -0.80 -14.90 -11.81
CA PRO A 60 -1.65 -13.80 -11.36
C PRO A 60 -1.01 -12.92 -10.29
N VAL A 61 -0.19 -13.51 -9.39
CA VAL A 61 0.52 -12.79 -8.32
C VAL A 61 1.54 -11.78 -8.86
N VAL A 62 2.20 -12.06 -9.99
CA VAL A 62 3.17 -11.14 -10.60
C VAL A 62 2.46 -9.91 -11.15
N ASN A 63 1.31 -10.12 -11.79
CA ASN A 63 0.47 -9.01 -12.27
C ASN A 63 -0.09 -8.20 -11.09
N LEU A 64 -0.51 -8.85 -10.00
CA LEU A 64 -0.96 -8.18 -8.79
C LEU A 64 0.14 -7.30 -8.18
N ALA A 65 1.37 -7.80 -8.06
CA ALA A 65 2.50 -7.01 -7.55
C ALA A 65 2.74 -5.74 -8.39
N SER A 66 2.70 -5.84 -9.72
CA SER A 66 2.81 -4.67 -10.61
C SER A 66 1.64 -3.71 -10.47
N ARG A 67 0.42 -4.20 -10.21
CA ARG A 67 -0.75 -3.34 -9.97
C ARG A 67 -0.66 -2.61 -8.62
N LEU A 68 -0.21 -3.30 -7.57
CA LEU A 68 0.09 -2.69 -6.28
C LEU A 68 1.12 -1.58 -6.46
N GLU A 69 2.22 -1.83 -7.16
CA GLU A 69 3.23 -0.79 -7.45
C GLU A 69 2.62 0.41 -8.18
N GLY A 70 1.81 0.19 -9.23
CA GLY A 70 1.17 1.30 -9.93
C GLY A 70 0.13 2.10 -9.11
N MET A 71 -0.39 1.54 -8.02
CA MET A 71 -1.37 2.20 -7.15
C MET A 71 -0.73 3.08 -6.06
N THR A 72 0.54 2.86 -5.72
CA THR A 72 1.28 3.64 -4.69
C THR A 72 1.10 5.14 -4.87
N ARG A 73 1.24 5.61 -6.12
CA ARG A 73 1.16 7.03 -6.47
C ARG A 73 -0.23 7.63 -6.33
N GLN A 74 -1.28 6.82 -6.51
CA GLN A 74 -2.66 7.28 -6.29
C GLN A 74 -3.01 7.30 -4.81
N LEU A 75 -2.49 6.32 -4.06
CA LEU A 75 -2.74 6.18 -2.62
C LEU A 75 -1.73 6.95 -1.75
N HIS A 76 -0.78 7.65 -2.36
CA HIS A 76 0.23 8.47 -1.70
C HIS A 76 1.05 7.73 -0.63
N VAL A 77 1.36 6.45 -0.89
CA VAL A 77 2.17 5.60 0.00
C VAL A 77 3.27 4.89 -0.79
N PRO A 78 4.46 4.65 -0.21
CA PRO A 78 5.60 4.12 -0.95
C PRO A 78 5.56 2.61 -1.18
N ILE A 79 4.90 1.85 -0.30
CA ILE A 79 4.91 0.39 -0.33
C ILE A 79 3.49 -0.13 -0.13
N LEU A 80 2.97 -0.84 -1.13
CA LEU A 80 1.67 -1.53 -1.05
C LEU A 80 1.85 -3.04 -0.99
N ILE A 81 1.02 -3.68 -0.16
CA ILE A 81 0.94 -5.13 -0.01
C ILE A 81 -0.49 -5.63 -0.19
N ASP A 82 -0.61 -6.90 -0.59
CA ASP A 82 -1.91 -7.58 -0.66
C ASP A 82 -2.39 -8.08 0.73
N ASP A 83 -3.67 -8.44 0.77
CA ASP A 83 -4.36 -8.99 1.95
C ASP A 83 -3.66 -10.24 2.51
N LYS A 84 -3.12 -11.09 1.64
CA LYS A 84 -2.40 -12.31 2.03
C LYS A 84 -1.12 -11.99 2.77
N LEU A 85 -0.34 -11.01 2.29
CA LEU A 85 0.89 -10.61 2.94
C LEU A 85 0.61 -9.84 4.25
N ASP A 86 -0.43 -9.00 4.28
CA ASP A 86 -0.94 -8.37 5.52
C ASP A 86 -1.24 -9.45 6.58
N ALA A 87 -2.08 -10.43 6.24
CA ALA A 87 -2.47 -11.49 7.16
C ALA A 87 -1.26 -12.30 7.65
N LEU A 88 -0.30 -12.60 6.76
CA LEU A 88 0.94 -13.29 7.12
C LEU A 88 1.76 -12.49 8.13
N ILE A 89 1.89 -11.18 7.92
CA ILE A 89 2.64 -10.29 8.83
C ILE A 89 1.94 -10.18 10.18
N ARG A 90 0.61 -10.00 10.22
CA ARG A 90 -0.13 -9.91 11.49
C ARG A 90 -0.13 -11.21 12.29
N ALA A 91 -0.02 -12.35 11.61
CA ALA A 91 0.10 -13.66 12.24
C ALA A 91 1.54 -14.02 12.63
N ASP A 92 2.54 -13.21 12.27
CA ASP A 92 3.93 -13.48 12.58
C ASP A 92 4.20 -13.35 14.08
N SER A 93 4.78 -14.40 14.66
CA SER A 93 5.28 -14.41 16.03
C SER A 93 6.80 -14.37 16.11
N THR A 94 7.50 -14.20 14.96
CA THR A 94 8.96 -14.28 14.87
C THR A 94 9.66 -12.92 15.03
N GLY A 95 8.89 -11.86 15.25
CA GLY A 95 9.41 -10.53 15.60
C GLY A 95 9.65 -9.64 14.38
N PHE A 96 8.88 -9.80 13.30
CA PHE A 96 8.91 -8.84 12.20
C PHE A 96 8.68 -7.40 12.70
N GLU A 97 9.56 -6.50 12.29
CA GLU A 97 9.68 -5.17 12.87
C GLU A 97 8.81 -4.13 12.15
N GLY A 98 8.34 -4.44 10.93
CA GLY A 98 7.45 -3.58 10.17
C GLY A 98 6.03 -3.58 10.75
N ARG A 99 5.33 -2.47 10.51
CA ARG A 99 3.93 -2.27 10.89
C ARG A 99 3.06 -2.27 9.65
N ILE A 100 1.77 -2.54 9.82
CA ILE A 100 0.79 -2.50 8.73
C ILE A 100 -0.21 -1.37 8.97
N ARG A 101 -0.58 -0.69 7.89
CA ARG A 101 -1.71 0.24 7.85
C ARG A 101 -2.67 -0.21 6.76
N ARG A 102 -3.85 -0.74 7.10
CA ARG A 102 -4.87 -1.03 6.10
C ARG A 102 -5.37 0.26 5.46
N LEU A 103 -5.43 0.29 4.12
CA LEU A 103 -5.76 1.52 3.40
C LEU A 103 -7.20 1.56 2.92
N LEU A 104 -7.65 0.58 2.15
CA LEU A 104 -9.02 0.51 1.64
C LEU A 104 -9.27 -0.82 0.90
N LYS A 105 -10.54 -1.06 0.55
CA LYS A 105 -10.96 -2.07 -0.41
C LYS A 105 -11.04 -1.45 -1.81
N VAL A 106 -10.32 -2.02 -2.77
CA VAL A 106 -10.23 -1.53 -4.15
C VAL A 106 -10.70 -2.56 -5.17
N LEU A 107 -11.23 -2.07 -6.28
CA LEU A 107 -11.31 -2.83 -7.53
C LEU A 107 -10.30 -2.22 -8.52
N PRO A 108 -9.14 -2.86 -8.74
CA PRO A 108 -8.13 -2.34 -9.66
C PRO A 108 -8.62 -2.36 -11.11
N TYR A 109 -8.11 -1.42 -11.91
CA TYR A 109 -8.43 -1.37 -13.33
C TYR A 109 -8.11 -2.68 -14.05
N GLY A 110 -9.13 -3.25 -14.70
CA GLY A 110 -9.01 -4.49 -15.47
C GLY A 110 -8.96 -5.76 -14.62
N MET A 111 -9.39 -5.70 -13.37
CA MET A 111 -9.61 -6.87 -12.51
C MET A 111 -11.10 -7.02 -12.21
N ASP A 112 -11.55 -8.28 -12.11
CA ASP A 112 -12.95 -8.62 -11.80
C ASP A 112 -13.18 -8.82 -10.30
N ASN A 113 -12.09 -8.96 -9.51
CA ASN A 113 -12.15 -9.19 -8.08
C ASN A 113 -11.61 -7.98 -7.34
N GLU A 114 -12.31 -7.57 -6.29
CA GLU A 114 -11.78 -6.65 -5.30
C GLU A 114 -10.53 -7.19 -4.59
N LEU A 115 -9.73 -6.28 -4.03
CA LEU A 115 -8.77 -6.62 -3.00
C LEU A 115 -8.75 -5.56 -1.89
N THR A 116 -8.38 -5.98 -0.70
CA THR A 116 -7.98 -5.05 0.36
C THR A 116 -6.49 -4.78 0.21
N VAL A 117 -6.11 -3.50 0.14
CA VAL A 117 -4.71 -3.07 0.09
C VAL A 117 -4.29 -2.49 1.43
N SER A 118 -3.06 -2.80 1.81
CA SER A 118 -2.43 -2.25 3.00
C SER A 118 -1.07 -1.64 2.66
N GLU A 119 -0.64 -0.67 3.45
CA GLU A 119 0.71 -0.15 3.42
C GLU A 119 1.61 -0.93 4.37
N LEU A 120 2.85 -1.19 3.93
CA LEU A 120 3.93 -1.60 4.81
C LEU A 120 4.68 -0.37 5.37
N VAL A 121 4.59 -0.21 6.68
CA VAL A 121 5.11 0.95 7.44
C VAL A 121 6.35 0.53 8.25
N PRO A 122 7.37 1.40 8.44
CA PRO A 122 8.54 1.07 9.25
C PRO A 122 8.15 0.99 10.74
N PRO A 123 8.97 0.35 11.59
CA PRO A 123 8.76 0.41 13.04
C PRO A 123 8.68 1.86 13.54
N GLU A 124 7.98 2.06 14.65
CA GLU A 124 7.82 3.38 15.27
C GLU A 124 9.16 4.00 15.69
N SER A 125 10.16 3.16 16.01
CA SER A 125 11.53 3.62 16.30
C SER A 125 12.23 4.30 15.11
N VAL A 126 11.83 3.96 13.87
CA VAL A 126 12.33 4.56 12.63
C VAL A 126 11.41 5.69 12.15
N MET A 127 10.12 5.61 12.45
CA MET A 127 9.10 6.58 12.06
C MET A 127 8.21 6.97 13.26
N PRO A 128 8.73 7.76 14.21
CA PRO A 128 8.03 8.09 15.46
C PRO A 128 6.86 9.06 15.27
N GLN A 129 6.85 9.85 14.19
CA GLN A 129 5.75 10.77 13.86
C GLN A 129 4.44 10.03 13.54
N LEU A 130 4.52 8.80 13.04
CA LEU A 130 3.38 7.95 12.77
C LEU A 130 3.28 6.91 13.90
N SER A 131 2.59 7.26 14.98
CA SER A 131 2.45 6.41 16.16
C SER A 131 1.52 5.21 15.91
N SER A 132 1.58 4.23 16.80
CA SER A 132 0.63 3.11 16.80
C SER A 132 -0.83 3.56 16.96
N GLN A 133 -1.10 4.66 17.68
CA GLN A 133 -2.44 5.24 17.78
C GLN A 133 -2.89 5.84 16.45
N HIS A 134 -2.01 6.51 15.70
CA HIS A 134 -2.36 7.01 14.36
C HIS A 134 -2.71 5.86 13.41
N LEU A 135 -2.01 4.72 13.49
CA LEU A 135 -2.37 3.54 12.69
C LEU A 135 -3.76 3.01 13.05
N ALA A 136 -4.08 2.92 14.35
CA ALA A 136 -5.39 2.48 14.81
C ALA A 136 -6.51 3.45 14.38
N ASP A 137 -6.31 4.76 14.53
CA ASP A 137 -7.25 5.78 14.08
C ASP A 137 -7.45 5.70 12.56
N PHE A 138 -6.38 5.54 11.79
CA PHE A 138 -6.48 5.40 10.34
C PHE A 138 -7.31 4.17 9.96
N GLU A 139 -7.03 3.00 10.52
CA GLU A 139 -7.78 1.77 10.22
C GLU A 139 -9.26 1.91 10.62
N GLN A 140 -9.56 2.56 11.76
CA GLN A 140 -10.95 2.83 12.15
C GLN A 140 -11.66 3.79 11.17
N GLY A 141 -10.93 4.78 10.64
CA GLY A 141 -11.42 5.69 9.62
C GLY A 141 -11.72 4.97 8.30
N VAL A 142 -10.87 4.02 7.92
CA VAL A 142 -11.07 3.17 6.73
C VAL A 142 -12.27 2.25 6.89
N GLU A 143 -12.44 1.62 8.06
CA GLU A 143 -13.63 0.81 8.35
C GLU A 143 -14.92 1.64 8.25
N SER A 144 -14.93 2.83 8.88
CA SER A 144 -16.07 3.76 8.80
C SER A 144 -16.36 4.18 7.35
N PHE A 145 -15.30 4.38 6.54
CA PHE A 145 -15.44 4.72 5.12
C PHE A 145 -16.09 3.56 4.33
N ILE A 146 -15.62 2.33 4.57
CA ILE A 146 -16.16 1.12 3.94
C ILE A 146 -17.63 0.92 4.31
N ASP A 147 -17.98 1.11 5.59
CA ASP A 147 -19.34 0.94 6.11
C ASP A 147 -20.31 2.07 5.70
N GLY A 148 -19.79 3.15 5.09
CA GLY A 148 -20.57 4.29 4.60
C GLY A 148 -20.78 5.41 5.62
N ASP A 149 -20.25 5.30 6.85
CA ASP A 149 -20.19 6.40 7.81
C ASP A 149 -19.02 7.35 7.49
N TRP A 150 -19.20 8.13 6.42
CA TRP A 150 -18.18 9.04 5.92
C TRP A 150 -17.92 10.23 6.85
N GLN A 151 -18.83 10.51 7.79
CA GLN A 151 -18.64 11.53 8.80
C GLN A 151 -17.68 11.03 9.90
N ALA A 152 -17.86 9.80 10.37
CA ALA A 152 -16.91 9.15 11.27
C ALA A 152 -15.55 8.95 10.58
N ALA A 153 -15.55 8.48 9.33
CA ALA A 153 -14.33 8.30 8.54
C ALA A 153 -13.51 9.59 8.47
N TRP A 154 -14.16 10.72 8.15
CA TRP A 154 -13.50 12.03 8.11
C TRP A 154 -12.83 12.38 9.45
N ARG A 155 -13.53 12.18 10.57
CA ARG A 155 -13.00 12.52 11.90
C ARG A 155 -11.72 11.75 12.22
N PHE A 156 -11.71 10.45 11.94
CA PHE A 156 -10.54 9.61 12.21
C PHE A 156 -9.39 9.90 11.25
N LEU A 157 -9.67 10.02 9.95
CA LEU A 157 -8.64 10.27 8.95
C LEU A 157 -8.00 11.65 9.12
N HIS A 158 -8.75 12.67 9.56
CA HIS A 158 -8.22 14.01 9.77
C HIS A 158 -7.23 14.13 10.96
N ASN A 159 -7.11 13.09 11.80
CA ASN A 159 -6.17 13.08 12.93
C ASN A 159 -4.73 12.71 12.53
N MET A 160 -4.46 12.43 11.25
CA MET A 160 -3.12 12.00 10.85
C MET A 160 -2.10 13.15 10.92
N PRO A 161 -0.82 12.83 11.12
CA PRO A 161 0.26 13.82 11.07
C PRO A 161 0.24 14.63 9.76
N ALA A 162 0.63 15.90 9.84
CA ALA A 162 0.59 16.81 8.69
C ALA A 162 1.47 16.35 7.51
N ASP A 163 2.57 15.64 7.79
CA ASP A 163 3.47 15.11 6.77
C ASP A 163 3.02 13.74 6.22
N ASP A 164 1.98 13.14 6.79
CA ASP A 164 1.42 11.88 6.30
C ASP A 164 0.36 12.15 5.23
N ARG A 165 0.48 11.48 4.09
CA ARG A 165 -0.37 11.74 2.91
C ARG A 165 -1.29 10.59 2.54
N ALA A 166 -1.25 9.47 3.27
CA ALA A 166 -2.06 8.29 2.95
C ALA A 166 -3.58 8.57 3.04
N GLN A 167 -3.96 9.53 3.89
CA GLN A 167 -5.33 10.00 4.03
C GLN A 167 -5.85 10.77 2.81
N ASP A 168 -4.96 11.41 2.02
CA ASP A 168 -5.31 12.41 1.01
C ASP A 168 -6.34 11.86 0.01
N PHE A 169 -6.12 10.62 -0.42
CA PHE A 169 -6.97 9.96 -1.41
C PHE A 169 -8.40 9.78 -0.89
N LEU A 170 -8.58 9.21 0.31
CA LEU A 170 -9.90 9.03 0.91
C LEU A 170 -10.53 10.36 1.33
N ALA A 171 -9.74 11.28 1.88
CA ALA A 171 -10.18 12.61 2.26
C ALA A 171 -10.79 13.37 1.07
N LEU A 172 -10.17 13.28 -0.12
CA LEU A 172 -10.69 13.87 -1.34
C LEU A 172 -12.05 13.26 -1.73
N GLN A 173 -12.17 11.92 -1.70
CA GLN A 173 -13.45 11.25 -2.00
C GLN A 173 -14.53 11.67 -1.00
N ILE A 174 -14.24 11.63 0.29
CA ILE A 174 -15.17 11.99 1.36
C ILE A 174 -15.68 13.43 1.20
N THR A 175 -14.78 14.37 0.94
CA THR A 175 -15.13 15.79 0.83
C THR A 175 -15.89 16.12 -0.47
N GLN A 176 -15.58 15.45 -1.58
CA GLN A 176 -16.30 15.61 -2.85
C GLN A 176 -17.78 15.23 -2.75
N HIS A 177 -18.14 14.29 -1.88
CA HIS A 177 -19.53 13.88 -1.65
C HIS A 177 -20.14 14.52 -0.38
N GLY A 178 -19.57 15.62 0.13
CA GLY A 178 -20.12 16.31 1.29
C GLY A 178 -20.15 15.45 2.57
N ARG A 179 -19.18 14.54 2.73
CA ARG A 179 -19.05 13.60 3.86
C ARG A 179 -20.23 12.64 4.03
N THR A 180 -20.96 12.38 2.95
CA THR A 180 -22.04 11.40 2.91
C THR A 180 -21.73 10.39 1.82
N ALA A 181 -21.79 9.10 2.14
CA ALA A 181 -21.59 8.06 1.14
C ALA A 181 -22.69 8.11 0.06
N PRO A 182 -22.38 7.79 -1.20
CA PRO A 182 -23.38 7.55 -2.24
C PRO A 182 -24.42 6.51 -1.82
N SER A 183 -25.64 6.59 -2.35
CA SER A 183 -26.71 5.64 -2.00
C SER A 183 -26.41 4.20 -2.43
N ASP A 184 -25.56 4.03 -3.45
CA ASP A 184 -25.11 2.75 -4.01
C ASP A 184 -23.70 2.35 -3.51
N TRP A 185 -23.24 2.94 -2.41
CA TRP A 185 -21.93 2.66 -1.85
C TRP A 185 -21.80 1.20 -1.39
N ASP A 186 -20.83 0.49 -1.96
CA ASP A 186 -20.55 -0.92 -1.70
C ASP A 186 -19.25 -1.14 -0.90
N GLY A 187 -18.68 -0.06 -0.37
CA GLY A 187 -17.41 -0.11 0.35
C GLY A 187 -16.17 -0.24 -0.55
N ILE A 188 -16.31 -0.21 -1.88
CA ILE A 188 -15.23 -0.52 -2.83
C ILE A 188 -14.87 0.71 -3.67
N VAL A 189 -13.61 1.13 -3.59
CA VAL A 189 -13.08 2.16 -4.48
C VAL A 189 -12.64 1.57 -5.81
N ARG A 190 -13.17 2.11 -6.90
CA ARG A 190 -12.84 1.67 -8.26
C ARG A 190 -11.67 2.50 -8.81
N ILE A 191 -10.49 1.89 -8.92
CA ILE A 191 -9.27 2.56 -9.39
C ILE A 191 -9.29 2.67 -10.91
N ARG A 192 -9.19 3.90 -11.44
CA ARG A 192 -9.16 4.15 -12.88
C ARG A 192 -7.73 4.07 -13.41
N LYS A 193 -7.56 3.66 -14.68
CA LYS A 193 -6.28 3.75 -15.37
C LYS A 193 -5.91 5.23 -15.53
N LYS A 194 -4.70 5.64 -15.10
CA LYS A 194 -4.15 6.93 -15.54
C LYS A 194 -3.88 6.85 -17.04
N GLY A 195 -4.46 7.79 -17.79
CA GLY A 195 -4.15 8.01 -19.20
C GLY A 195 -2.70 8.40 -19.42
#